data_AF-W2PBU2-F1
#
_entry.id   AF-W2PBU2-F1
#
_cell.length_a   1.000
_cell.length_b   1.000
_cell.length_c   1.000
_cell.angle_alpha   90.00
_cell.angle_beta   90.00
_cell.angle_gamma   90.00
#
_symmetry.space_group_name_H-M   'P 1'
#
loop_
_entity.id
_entity.type
_entity.pdbx_description
1 polymer ?
#
loop_
_entity_poly.entity_id
_entity_poly.type
_entity_poly.pdbx_seq_one_letter_code
_entity_poly.pdbx_strand_id
1 'polypeptide(L)'
;MPNITRDFVGYGQRGFDPKWPGGKKLAVQFVLNYEEGGENNVLDGDAASEHLLSDIVGAVPYVGQRHMNMESLYEYGSRAGFWRLHRAFTERQMPLT
;
A
#
# COMPACT_ATOMS: atom_id res chain seq x y z
N MET A 1 26.20 -20.49 18.92
CA MET A 1 25.03 -20.60 18.01
C MET A 1 25.25 -19.62 16.87
N PRO A 2 24.92 -19.95 15.60
CA PRO A 2 25.09 -19.00 14.50
C PRO A 2 24.28 -17.74 14.78
N ASN A 3 24.80 -16.59 14.36
CA ASN A 3 24.18 -15.28 14.55
C ASN A 3 22.95 -15.15 13.63
N ILE A 4 21.80 -15.63 14.08
CA ILE A 4 20.54 -15.54 13.34
C ILE A 4 19.97 -14.13 13.57
N THR A 5 19.89 -13.32 12.52
CA THR A 5 19.39 -11.93 12.53
C THR A 5 17.86 -11.81 12.51
N ARG A 6 17.17 -12.94 12.55
CA ARG A 6 15.71 -13.05 12.44
C ARG A 6 15.13 -13.67 13.69
N ASP A 7 14.16 -12.99 14.27
CA ASP A 7 13.32 -13.60 15.30
C ASP A 7 12.25 -14.45 14.63
N PHE A 8 12.41 -15.78 14.70
CA PHE A 8 11.42 -16.74 14.24
C PHE A 8 10.48 -17.21 15.37
N VAL A 9 10.72 -16.78 16.61
CA VAL A 9 9.95 -17.18 17.79
C VAL A 9 8.78 -16.23 18.02
N GLY A 10 9.03 -14.91 17.94
CA GLY A 10 8.03 -13.89 18.25
C GLY A 10 7.40 -14.10 19.64
N TYR A 11 6.07 -13.99 19.75
CA TYR A 11 5.37 -14.14 21.02
C TYR A 11 5.24 -15.59 21.55
N GLY A 12 5.59 -16.59 20.74
CA GLY A 12 5.45 -18.01 21.10
C GLY A 12 4.01 -18.42 21.49
N GLN A 13 3.87 -19.59 22.11
CA GLN A 13 2.58 -20.21 22.43
C GLN A 13 1.68 -19.36 23.34
N ARG A 14 2.27 -18.54 24.23
CA ARG A 14 1.51 -17.78 25.23
C ARG A 14 0.89 -16.50 24.66
N GLY A 15 1.38 -16.01 23.51
CA GLY A 15 0.85 -14.82 22.86
C GLY A 15 0.95 -13.56 23.73
N PHE A 16 0.08 -12.61 23.45
CA PHE A 16 -0.03 -11.33 24.16
C PHE A 16 -1.51 -10.90 24.22
N ASP A 17 -1.96 -10.41 25.37
CA ASP A 17 -3.27 -9.76 25.51
C ASP A 17 -3.07 -8.24 25.39
N PRO A 18 -3.52 -7.61 24.28
CA PRO A 18 -3.23 -6.22 23.98
C PRO A 18 -3.99 -5.21 24.83
N LYS A 19 -4.96 -5.64 25.66
CA LYS A 19 -5.74 -4.76 26.54
C LYS A 19 -6.29 -3.53 25.82
N TRP A 20 -6.89 -3.73 24.64
CA TRP A 20 -7.43 -2.63 23.85
C TRP A 20 -8.35 -1.71 24.67
N PRO A 21 -8.34 -0.39 24.41
CA PRO A 21 -9.15 0.57 25.16
C PRO A 21 -10.61 0.14 25.29
N GLY A 22 -11.16 0.26 26.50
CA GLY A 22 -12.55 -0.15 26.79
C GLY A 22 -12.80 -1.66 26.72
N GLY A 23 -11.77 -2.50 26.81
CA GLY A 23 -11.91 -3.96 26.84
C GLY A 23 -12.38 -4.57 25.51
N LYS A 24 -12.18 -3.86 24.40
CA LYS A 24 -12.58 -4.31 23.07
C LYS A 24 -11.80 -5.55 22.65
N LYS A 25 -12.44 -6.39 21.84
CA LYS A 25 -11.88 -7.67 21.39
C LYS A 25 -11.06 -7.57 20.10
N LEU A 26 -11.20 -6.46 19.37
CA LEU A 26 -10.56 -6.22 18.09
C LEU A 26 -10.25 -4.73 17.96
N ALA A 27 -9.06 -4.43 17.43
CA ALA A 27 -8.73 -3.13 16.86
C ALA A 27 -8.70 -3.29 15.34
N VAL A 28 -9.41 -2.42 14.62
CA VAL A 28 -9.38 -2.36 13.16
C VAL A 28 -8.63 -1.10 12.75
N GLN A 29 -7.64 -1.23 11.87
CA GLN A 29 -6.85 -0.12 11.36
C GLN A 29 -6.90 -0.15 9.83
N PHE A 30 -7.46 0.92 9.25
CA PHE A 30 -7.53 1.09 7.80
C PHE A 30 -6.32 1.88 7.32
N VAL A 31 -5.54 1.30 6.41
CA VAL A 31 -4.41 1.97 5.76
C VAL A 31 -4.85 2.46 4.39
N LEU A 32 -4.59 3.73 4.07
CA LEU A 32 -4.71 4.27 2.73
C LEU A 32 -3.34 4.62 2.19
N ASN A 33 -2.80 3.79 1.31
CA ASN A 33 -1.60 4.14 0.58
C ASN A 33 -1.92 5.24 -0.43
N TYR A 34 -1.00 6.17 -0.57
CA TYR A 34 -1.00 7.18 -1.62
C TYR A 34 0.36 7.14 -2.28
N GLU A 35 0.45 6.36 -3.35
CA GLU A 35 1.68 6.01 -4.07
C GLU A 35 1.69 6.63 -5.47
N GLU A 36 0.52 7.12 -5.92
CA GLU A 36 0.30 7.60 -7.27
C GLU A 36 1.04 8.91 -7.55
N GLY A 37 1.92 8.88 -8.54
CA GLY A 37 2.92 9.91 -8.85
C GLY A 37 4.29 9.66 -8.22
N GLY A 38 4.48 8.53 -7.52
CA GLY A 38 5.76 8.08 -6.96
C GLY A 38 6.15 6.66 -7.39
N GLU A 39 5.40 6.06 -8.31
CA GLU A 39 5.72 4.78 -8.93
C GLU A 39 6.92 4.88 -9.88
N ASN A 40 7.46 3.73 -10.32
CA ASN A 40 8.60 3.74 -11.22
C ASN A 40 8.25 4.44 -12.54
N ASN A 41 8.99 5.49 -12.88
CA ASN A 41 8.83 6.21 -14.13
C ASN A 41 10.16 6.73 -14.68
N VAL A 42 10.35 6.57 -15.99
CA VAL A 42 11.54 7.10 -16.67
C VAL A 42 11.64 8.63 -16.64
N LEU A 43 10.51 9.33 -16.43
CA LEU A 43 10.48 10.77 -16.20
C LEU A 43 11.09 11.18 -14.85
N ASP A 44 11.06 10.26 -13.87
CA ASP A 44 11.58 10.46 -12.52
C ASP A 44 13.00 9.88 -12.33
N GLY A 45 13.59 9.37 -13.42
CA GLY A 45 14.96 8.87 -13.46
C GLY A 45 15.11 7.37 -13.29
N ASP A 46 13.99 6.63 -13.20
CA ASP A 46 14.03 5.18 -13.13
C ASP A 46 14.41 4.53 -14.47
N ALA A 47 14.98 3.33 -14.40
CA ALA A 47 15.43 2.61 -15.60
C ALA A 47 14.28 2.10 -16.48
N ALA A 48 13.07 1.95 -15.93
CA ALA A 48 11.93 1.37 -16.62
C ALA A 48 10.59 1.83 -16.01
N SER A 49 9.50 1.60 -16.73
CA SER A 49 8.14 1.87 -16.24
C SER A 49 7.70 0.94 -15.10
N GLU A 50 6.73 1.38 -14.31
CA GLU A 50 6.02 0.55 -13.33
C GLU A 50 5.38 -0.70 -13.98
N HIS A 51 5.25 -1.75 -13.17
CA HIS A 51 4.72 -3.06 -13.55
C HIS A 51 3.94 -3.76 -12.43
N LEU A 52 3.88 -3.20 -11.22
CA LEU A 52 3.15 -3.74 -10.09
C LEU A 52 1.78 -3.08 -9.91
N LEU A 53 0.91 -3.79 -9.18
CA LEU A 53 -0.36 -3.30 -8.60
C LEU A 53 -1.26 -2.44 -9.52
N SER A 54 -1.42 -2.86 -10.77
CA SER A 54 -2.37 -2.27 -11.70
C SER A 54 -3.31 -3.31 -12.30
N ASP A 55 -4.27 -2.86 -13.10
CA ASP A 55 -5.18 -3.73 -13.85
C ASP A 55 -4.49 -4.53 -14.97
N ILE A 56 -3.23 -4.20 -15.30
CA ILE A 56 -2.41 -4.93 -16.28
C ILE A 56 -1.69 -6.08 -15.58
N VAL A 57 -2.41 -7.17 -15.36
CA VAL A 57 -1.86 -8.37 -14.70
C VAL A 57 -0.67 -8.91 -15.49
N GLY A 58 0.47 -9.06 -14.80
CA GLY A 58 1.70 -9.56 -15.42
C GLY A 58 2.37 -8.56 -16.36
N ALA A 59 2.13 -7.25 -16.14
CA ALA A 59 2.88 -6.21 -16.83
C ALA A 59 4.40 -6.47 -16.73
N VAL A 60 5.09 -6.21 -17.83
CA VAL A 60 6.56 -6.25 -17.89
C VAL A 60 7.04 -4.80 -17.96
N PRO A 61 8.04 -4.41 -17.15
CA PRO A 61 8.55 -3.05 -17.16
C PRO A 61 9.19 -2.71 -18.52
N TYR A 62 8.84 -1.56 -19.09
CA TYR A 62 9.42 -1.09 -20.35
C TYR A 62 10.71 -0.32 -20.07
N VAL A 63 11.85 -0.90 -20.44
CA VAL A 63 13.17 -0.31 -20.19
C VAL A 63 13.36 0.95 -21.04
N GLY A 64 13.70 2.06 -20.39
CA GLY A 64 13.97 3.35 -21.03
C GLY A 64 12.75 3.98 -21.73
N GLN A 65 11.54 3.49 -21.44
CA GLN A 65 10.31 3.95 -22.08
C GLN A 65 9.21 4.18 -21.04
N ARG A 66 8.30 5.08 -21.39
CA ARG A 66 7.04 5.28 -20.67
C ARG A 66 6.05 4.18 -21.02
N HIS A 67 5.22 3.81 -20.05
CA HIS A 67 4.10 2.90 -20.27
C HIS A 67 2.79 3.66 -20.03
N MET A 68 2.30 4.32 -21.07
CA MET A 68 1.16 5.25 -20.97
C MET A 68 -0.09 4.65 -20.33
N ASN A 69 -0.38 3.37 -20.60
CA ASN A 69 -1.51 2.69 -19.98
C ASN A 69 -1.33 2.57 -18.46
N MET A 70 -0.12 2.21 -18.01
CA MET A 70 0.23 2.10 -16.59
C MET A 70 0.08 3.46 -15.88
N GLU A 71 0.65 4.52 -16.47
CA GLU A 71 0.56 5.88 -15.94
C GLU A 71 -0.90 6.31 -15.79
N SER A 72 -1.75 6.08 -16.81
CA SER A 72 -3.18 6.44 -16.72
C SER A 72 -3.94 5.69 -15.62
N LEU A 73 -3.50 4.48 -15.26
CA LEU A 73 -4.09 3.69 -14.17
C LEU A 73 -3.68 4.24 -12.80
N TYR A 74 -2.40 4.59 -12.62
CA TYR A 74 -1.92 5.28 -11.42
C TYR A 74 -2.58 6.67 -11.28
N GLU A 75 -2.67 7.43 -12.36
CA GLU A 75 -3.37 8.73 -12.37
C GLU A 75 -4.83 8.62 -11.90
N TYR A 76 -5.52 7.50 -12.14
CA TYR A 76 -6.89 7.32 -11.64
C TYR A 76 -6.95 7.38 -10.11
N GLY A 77 -5.98 6.80 -9.43
CA GLY A 77 -5.89 6.77 -7.97
C GLY A 77 -5.87 8.17 -7.37
N SER A 78 -4.93 9.01 -7.81
CA SER A 78 -4.80 10.40 -7.36
C SER A 78 -5.94 11.31 -7.85
N ARG A 79 -6.43 11.12 -9.07
CA ARG A 79 -7.47 12.00 -9.67
C ARG A 79 -8.88 11.71 -9.18
N ALA A 80 -9.20 10.44 -8.90
CA ALA A 80 -10.56 10.00 -8.63
C ALA A 80 -10.68 9.02 -7.45
N GLY A 81 -9.78 8.04 -7.35
CA GLY A 81 -9.80 6.99 -6.33
C GLY A 81 -9.75 7.55 -4.91
N PHE A 82 -8.75 8.39 -4.64
CA PHE A 82 -8.54 9.05 -3.36
C PHE A 82 -9.79 9.79 -2.89
N TRP A 83 -10.37 10.64 -3.74
CA TRP A 83 -11.53 11.44 -3.36
C TRP A 83 -12.77 10.61 -3.07
N ARG A 84 -12.93 9.46 -3.75
CA ARG A 84 -14.01 8.50 -3.44
C ARG A 84 -13.83 7.90 -2.05
N LEU A 85 -12.61 7.46 -1.71
CA LEU A 85 -12.30 6.89 -0.41
C LEU A 85 -12.40 7.94 0.70
N HIS A 86 -11.81 9.12 0.50
CA HIS A 86 -11.89 10.25 1.42
C HIS A 86 -13.33 10.51 1.84
N ARG A 87 -14.26 10.70 0.88
CA ARG A 87 -15.68 10.90 1.18
C ARG A 87 -16.27 9.76 2.02
N ALA A 88 -16.03 8.51 1.61
CA ALA A 88 -16.59 7.35 2.30
C ALA A 88 -16.19 7.28 3.79
N PHE A 89 -14.92 7.57 4.09
CA PHE A 89 -14.40 7.56 5.46
C PHE A 89 -14.83 8.79 6.27
N THR A 90 -14.80 9.99 5.68
CA THR A 90 -15.21 11.22 6.37
C THR A 90 -16.71 11.23 6.69
N GLU A 91 -17.56 10.74 5.78
CA GLU A 91 -19.01 10.62 6.01
C GLU A 91 -19.34 9.69 7.18
N ARG A 92 -18.52 8.67 7.42
CA ARG A 92 -18.69 7.69 8.49
C ARG A 92 -17.94 8.05 9.77
N GLN A 93 -17.23 9.18 9.76
CA GLN A 93 -16.35 9.61 10.86
C GLN A 93 -15.38 8.50 11.28
N MET A 94 -14.88 7.72 10.31
CA MET A 94 -13.95 6.62 10.56
C MET A 94 -12.52 7.08 10.28
N PRO A 95 -11.58 6.86 11.22
CA PRO A 95 -10.18 7.19 10.99
C PRO A 95 -9.53 6.17 10.05
N LEU A 96 -8.53 6.64 9.32
CA LEU A 96 -7.56 5.84 8.58
C LEU A 96 -6.16 6.42 8.82
N THR A 97 -5.14 5.69 8.42
CA THR A 97 -3.75 6.16 8.39
C THR A 97 -3.24 6.11 6.97
#